data_AF-A0A3R9MTJ7-F1
#
_entry.id   AF-A0A3R9MTJ7-F1
#
_cell.length_a   1.000
_cell.length_b   1.000
_cell.length_c   1.000
_cell.angle_alpha   90.00
_cell.angle_beta   90.00
_cell.angle_gamma   90.00
#
_symmetry.space_group_name_H-M   'P 1'
#
loop_
_entity.id
_entity.type
_entity.pdbx_description
1 polymer ?
#
loop_
_entity_poly.entity_id
_entity_poly.type
_entity_poly.pdbx_seq_one_letter_code
_entity_poly.pdbx_strand_id
1 'polypeptide(L)'
;MSKLQLSPNKVACLQKLSDENGIISALAFDQRGALKRLMAQYQTEEPTVAQMEELKVLVADELTKYASSMLLDPEYGLPATKALAPNAGLLLAYEKTGYDTTSTKRLPDCLDVWSAKRIKEQGADAVKFLLYYDVDSSDELNQEKQAYIERIGSECVAEDIPFFLEILAYDEKIADAGSAEYAKVKPHKVIGAMKVFSDPRFNIDVLKVEVPVNVKYVEGFGDGEIVYTREEAAAFFKAQDEATNLPYIYLSAGVSAKLFQETLVFAHESGANFNGVLCGRATWAGSVEAYIKDGEAAAREWLRTTGFENIDELNKVLQTTATSWTERVEA
;
A
#
# COMPACT_ATOMS: atom_id res chain seq x y z
N MET A 1 23.85 5.10 -4.27
CA MET A 1 23.03 5.26 -5.48
C MET A 1 22.69 6.74 -5.63
N SER A 2 22.54 7.27 -6.85
CA SER A 2 22.12 8.66 -7.05
C SER A 2 20.68 8.85 -6.58
N LYS A 3 20.34 10.05 -6.08
CA LYS A 3 18.98 10.41 -5.72
C LYS A 3 18.06 10.40 -6.94
N LEU A 4 16.78 10.11 -6.73
CA LEU A 4 15.76 10.14 -7.76
C LEU A 4 15.53 11.59 -8.22
N GLN A 5 15.54 11.82 -9.53
CA GLN A 5 15.20 13.13 -10.11
C GLN A 5 13.70 13.17 -10.41
N LEU A 6 13.01 14.19 -9.91
CA LEU A 6 11.58 14.39 -10.19
C LEU A 6 11.35 15.70 -10.92
N SER A 7 10.30 15.75 -11.75
CA SER A 7 9.85 17.02 -12.30
C SER A 7 9.29 17.91 -11.18
N PRO A 8 9.25 19.24 -11.37
CA PRO A 8 8.63 20.15 -10.40
C PRO A 8 7.17 19.78 -10.08
N ASN A 9 6.40 19.27 -11.05
CA ASN A 9 5.02 18.87 -10.82
C ASN A 9 4.93 17.57 -9.99
N LYS A 10 5.77 16.57 -10.27
CA LYS A 10 5.82 15.35 -9.45
C LYS A 10 6.23 15.64 -8.01
N VAL A 11 7.17 16.57 -7.80
CA VAL A 11 7.53 17.09 -6.45
C VAL A 11 6.32 17.73 -5.77
N ALA A 12 5.59 18.62 -6.46
CA ALA A 12 4.40 19.28 -5.91
C ALA A 12 3.28 18.27 -5.57
N CYS A 13 3.07 17.25 -6.39
CA CYS A 13 2.14 16.16 -6.10
C CYS A 13 2.56 15.36 -4.88
N LEU A 14 3.84 14.95 -4.77
CA LEU A 14 4.33 14.24 -3.58
C LEU A 14 4.20 15.06 -2.30
N GLN A 15 4.42 16.38 -2.35
CA GLN A 15 4.19 17.27 -1.21
C GLN A 15 2.73 17.24 -0.74
N LYS A 16 1.75 17.21 -1.64
CA LYS A 16 0.33 17.05 -1.26
C LYS A 16 -0.01 15.67 -0.72
N LEU A 17 0.78 14.65 -1.09
CA LEU A 17 0.60 13.27 -0.64
C LEU A 17 1.28 12.98 0.69
N SER A 18 1.97 13.96 1.27
CA SER A 18 2.81 13.82 2.46
C SER A 18 2.41 14.82 3.54
N ASP A 19 2.80 14.55 4.77
CA ASP A 19 2.68 15.52 5.86
C ASP A 19 3.75 16.63 5.75
N GLU A 20 3.72 17.58 6.68
CA GLU A 20 4.64 18.71 6.71
C GLU A 20 6.12 18.32 6.86
N ASN A 21 6.41 17.10 7.30
CA ASN A 21 7.77 16.55 7.46
C ASN A 21 8.21 15.73 6.24
N GLY A 22 7.36 15.64 5.20
CA GLY A 22 7.62 14.82 4.02
C GLY A 22 7.50 13.33 4.31
N ILE A 23 6.70 12.93 5.29
CA ILE A 23 6.34 11.53 5.55
C ILE A 23 5.00 11.26 4.85
N ILE A 24 4.93 10.15 4.10
CA ILE A 24 3.69 9.71 3.47
C ILE A 24 2.87 8.95 4.53
N SER A 25 2.03 9.65 5.28
CA SER A 25 1.09 9.12 6.28
C SER A 25 -0.28 8.84 5.66
N ALA A 26 -0.33 7.96 4.66
CA ALA A 26 -1.49 7.81 3.79
C ALA A 26 -2.46 6.69 4.23
N LEU A 27 -3.75 6.92 4.02
CA LEU A 27 -4.84 5.97 4.27
C LEU A 27 -5.17 5.14 3.02
N ALA A 28 -5.19 3.81 3.13
CA ALA A 28 -5.54 2.92 2.02
C ALA A 28 -6.99 2.48 2.09
N PHE A 29 -7.80 2.78 1.07
CA PHE A 29 -9.13 2.19 0.94
C PHE A 29 -9.55 1.91 -0.52
N ASP A 30 -8.64 1.41 -1.35
CA ASP A 30 -8.89 0.91 -2.72
C ASP A 30 -9.38 -0.55 -2.77
N GLN A 31 -9.62 -1.16 -1.60
CA GLN A 31 -10.10 -2.54 -1.54
C GLN A 31 -11.48 -2.65 -2.18
N ARG A 32 -11.59 -3.57 -3.15
CA ARG A 32 -12.81 -3.94 -3.87
C ARG A 32 -13.26 -5.33 -3.45
N GLY A 33 -12.71 -6.38 -4.08
CA GLY A 33 -13.05 -7.77 -3.75
C GLY A 33 -12.75 -8.15 -2.30
N ALA A 34 -11.69 -7.58 -1.70
CA ALA A 34 -11.38 -7.79 -0.29
C ALA A 34 -12.41 -7.13 0.65
N LEU A 35 -12.93 -5.94 0.29
CA LEU A 35 -14.00 -5.28 1.04
C LEU A 35 -15.30 -6.06 0.95
N LYS A 36 -15.68 -6.52 -0.26
CA LYS A 36 -16.85 -7.39 -0.46
C LYS A 36 -16.79 -8.63 0.44
N ARG A 37 -15.64 -9.32 0.48
CA ARG A 37 -15.45 -10.49 1.36
C ARG A 37 -15.55 -10.16 2.85
N LEU A 38 -15.11 -8.97 3.26
CA LEU A 38 -15.20 -8.54 4.65
C LEU A 38 -16.65 -8.22 5.04
N MET A 39 -17.38 -7.48 4.21
CA MET A 39 -18.80 -7.17 4.42
C MET A 39 -19.66 -8.44 4.46
N ALA A 40 -19.40 -9.40 3.56
CA ALA A 40 -20.13 -10.67 3.49
C ALA A 40 -19.99 -11.56 4.74
N GLN A 41 -19.08 -11.24 5.68
CA GLN A 41 -19.00 -11.94 6.97
C GLN A 41 -20.13 -11.52 7.93
N TYR A 42 -20.79 -10.39 7.66
CA TYR A 42 -21.74 -9.76 8.57
C TYR A 42 -23.15 -9.61 7.99
N GLN A 43 -23.37 -10.00 6.73
CA GLN A 43 -24.68 -10.04 6.07
C GLN A 43 -24.82 -11.27 5.18
N THR A 44 -26.06 -11.67 4.88
CA THR A 44 -26.36 -12.81 4.02
C THR A 44 -26.37 -12.46 2.53
N GLU A 45 -26.78 -11.24 2.21
CA GLU A 45 -26.90 -10.70 0.87
C GLU A 45 -25.53 -10.31 0.31
N GLU A 46 -25.40 -10.29 -1.02
CA GLU A 46 -24.18 -9.76 -1.64
C GLU A 46 -24.04 -8.26 -1.33
N PRO A 47 -22.86 -7.79 -0.87
CA PRO A 47 -22.60 -6.37 -0.67
C PRO A 47 -22.88 -5.55 -1.94
N THR A 48 -23.77 -4.57 -1.80
CA THR A 48 -24.19 -3.73 -2.93
C THR A 48 -23.15 -2.65 -3.25
N VAL A 49 -23.22 -2.10 -4.47
CA VAL A 49 -22.43 -0.94 -4.91
C VAL A 49 -22.59 0.22 -3.93
N ALA A 50 -23.84 0.58 -3.61
CA ALA A 50 -24.15 1.69 -2.73
C ALA A 50 -23.55 1.51 -1.33
N GLN A 51 -23.59 0.29 -0.76
CA GLN A 51 -22.98 0.03 0.55
C GLN A 51 -21.45 0.21 0.54
N MET A 52 -20.78 -0.21 -0.54
CA MET A 52 -19.33 -0.03 -0.67
C MET A 52 -18.95 1.44 -0.87
N GLU A 53 -19.71 2.18 -1.68
CA GLU A 53 -19.52 3.62 -1.90
C GLU A 53 -19.74 4.40 -0.61
N GLU A 54 -20.86 4.15 0.10
CA GLU A 54 -21.20 4.83 1.34
C GLU A 54 -20.11 4.60 2.40
N LEU A 55 -19.68 3.36 2.61
CA LEU A 55 -18.63 3.08 3.59
C LEU A 55 -17.31 3.78 3.26
N LYS A 56 -16.93 3.89 1.97
CA LYS A 56 -15.74 4.66 1.54
C LYS A 56 -15.90 6.14 1.83
N VAL A 57 -17.09 6.71 1.62
CA VAL A 57 -17.40 8.11 1.97
C VAL A 57 -17.28 8.34 3.48
N LEU A 58 -17.80 7.43 4.31
CA LEU A 58 -17.72 7.56 5.78
C LEU A 58 -16.27 7.56 6.26
N VAL A 59 -15.45 6.62 5.75
CA VAL A 59 -14.03 6.53 6.10
C VAL A 59 -13.27 7.77 5.62
N ALA A 60 -13.55 8.27 4.42
CA ALA A 60 -12.94 9.49 3.90
C ALA A 60 -13.26 10.70 4.81
N ASP A 61 -14.54 10.95 5.08
CA ASP A 61 -15.02 12.08 5.87
C ASP A 61 -14.47 12.06 7.32
N GLU A 62 -14.45 10.88 7.94
CA GLU A 62 -14.09 10.77 9.36
C GLU A 62 -12.60 10.63 9.61
N LEU A 63 -11.78 10.13 8.67
CA LEU A 63 -10.36 9.83 8.95
C LEU A 63 -9.35 10.65 8.16
N THR A 64 -9.71 11.25 7.02
CA THR A 64 -8.71 11.95 6.18
C THR A 64 -8.19 13.24 6.79
N LYS A 65 -8.87 13.81 7.78
CA LYS A 65 -8.35 14.92 8.61
C LYS A 65 -7.10 14.53 9.44
N TYR A 66 -6.79 13.24 9.52
CA TYR A 66 -5.62 12.70 10.22
C TYR A 66 -4.64 11.98 9.28
N ALA A 67 -4.86 12.03 7.96
CA ALA A 67 -3.98 11.42 6.96
C ALA A 67 -3.46 12.50 6.00
N SER A 68 -2.23 12.34 5.52
CA SER A 68 -1.70 13.23 4.47
C SER A 68 -2.38 13.02 3.13
N SER A 69 -2.82 11.79 2.85
CA SER A 69 -3.54 11.46 1.62
C SER A 69 -4.37 10.19 1.76
N MET A 70 -5.23 9.94 0.78
CA MET A 70 -6.04 8.72 0.71
C MET A 70 -5.92 8.06 -0.67
N LEU A 71 -5.72 6.74 -0.67
CA LEU A 71 -5.80 5.89 -1.86
C LEU A 71 -7.21 5.30 -1.98
N LEU A 72 -7.85 5.53 -3.13
CA LEU A 72 -9.18 5.03 -3.48
C LEU A 72 -9.14 4.25 -4.80
N ASP A 73 -10.17 3.44 -5.05
CA ASP A 73 -10.39 2.83 -6.35
C ASP A 73 -11.41 3.65 -7.18
N PRO A 74 -11.26 3.71 -8.51
CA PRO A 74 -12.20 4.45 -9.36
C PRO A 74 -13.57 3.78 -9.55
N GLU A 75 -13.77 2.55 -9.09
CA GLU A 75 -15.04 1.82 -9.28
C GLU A 75 -16.08 2.20 -8.23
N TYR A 76 -15.68 2.32 -6.97
CA TYR A 76 -16.56 2.65 -5.83
C TYR A 76 -16.07 3.84 -5.00
N GLY A 77 -14.85 4.34 -5.25
CA GLY A 77 -14.22 5.38 -4.44
C GLY A 77 -14.46 6.80 -4.94
N LEU A 78 -14.94 7.01 -6.17
CA LEU A 78 -15.12 8.37 -6.73
C LEU A 78 -16.04 9.26 -5.88
N PRO A 79 -17.16 8.78 -5.30
CA PRO A 79 -17.95 9.59 -4.38
C PRO A 79 -17.16 10.05 -3.14
N ALA A 80 -16.29 9.18 -2.60
CA ALA A 80 -15.48 9.46 -1.42
C ALA A 80 -14.43 10.54 -1.65
N THR A 81 -13.98 10.75 -2.89
CA THR A 81 -13.05 11.85 -3.25
C THR A 81 -13.60 13.24 -2.88
N LYS A 82 -14.92 13.39 -2.85
CA LYS A 82 -15.59 14.66 -2.50
C LYS A 82 -15.71 14.89 -0.99
N ALA A 83 -15.44 13.85 -0.20
CA ALA A 83 -15.49 13.87 1.26
C ALA A 83 -14.10 13.92 1.90
N LEU A 84 -13.03 13.99 1.09
CA LEU A 84 -11.67 14.15 1.60
C LEU A 84 -11.53 15.48 2.34
N ALA A 85 -10.76 15.47 3.42
CA ALA A 85 -10.34 16.68 4.09
C ALA A 85 -9.58 17.61 3.10
N PRO A 86 -9.72 18.94 3.20
CA PRO A 86 -9.15 19.87 2.21
C PRO A 86 -7.63 19.74 1.98
N ASN A 87 -6.89 19.24 2.97
CA ASN A 87 -5.44 19.09 2.91
C ASN A 87 -4.98 17.65 2.61
N ALA A 88 -5.91 16.71 2.43
CA ALA A 88 -5.57 15.33 2.10
C ALA A 88 -5.41 15.16 0.58
N GLY A 89 -4.23 14.75 0.13
CA GLY A 89 -3.99 14.40 -1.27
C GLY A 89 -4.74 13.13 -1.71
N LEU A 90 -4.78 12.88 -3.01
CA LEU A 90 -5.52 11.73 -3.59
C LEU A 90 -4.60 10.82 -4.42
N LEU A 91 -4.66 9.52 -4.16
CA LEU A 91 -4.15 8.49 -5.07
C LEU A 91 -5.32 7.68 -5.62
N LEU A 92 -5.25 7.28 -6.89
CA LEU A 92 -6.22 6.35 -7.48
C LEU A 92 -5.54 5.07 -7.97
N ALA A 93 -6.15 3.93 -7.63
CA ALA A 93 -5.73 2.62 -8.11
C ALA A 93 -6.07 2.45 -9.61
N TYR A 94 -5.17 1.83 -10.35
CA TYR A 94 -5.30 1.67 -11.80
C TYR A 94 -5.43 0.20 -12.24
N GLU A 95 -5.07 -0.76 -11.39
CA GLU A 95 -5.23 -2.19 -11.67
C GLU A 95 -6.66 -2.70 -11.50
N LYS A 96 -7.02 -3.79 -12.18
CA LYS A 96 -8.16 -4.64 -11.83
C LYS A 96 -7.91 -5.36 -10.50
N THR A 97 -8.97 -5.55 -9.71
CA THR A 97 -8.86 -6.24 -8.41
C THR A 97 -8.64 -7.75 -8.59
N GLY A 98 -7.73 -8.32 -7.81
CA GLY A 98 -7.52 -9.77 -7.75
C GLY A 98 -6.64 -10.31 -8.87
N TYR A 99 -6.77 -11.60 -9.13
CA TYR A 99 -6.04 -12.33 -10.16
C TYR A 99 -6.82 -13.60 -10.53
N ASP A 100 -6.56 -14.15 -11.71
CA ASP A 100 -7.08 -15.44 -12.14
C ASP A 100 -6.52 -16.55 -11.24
N THR A 101 -7.40 -17.26 -10.51
CA THR A 101 -7.02 -18.34 -9.60
C THR A 101 -6.82 -19.68 -10.30
N THR A 102 -7.12 -19.78 -11.61
CA THR A 102 -6.84 -20.95 -12.43
C THR A 102 -5.39 -20.97 -12.94
N SER A 103 -4.63 -19.89 -12.71
CA SER A 103 -3.24 -19.73 -13.12
C SER A 103 -2.36 -19.19 -11.99
N THR A 104 -1.09 -19.56 -11.97
CA THR A 104 -0.08 -18.99 -11.05
C THR A 104 0.52 -17.68 -11.58
N LYS A 105 0.24 -17.29 -12.83
CA LYS A 105 0.93 -16.20 -13.51
C LYS A 105 0.65 -14.81 -12.93
N ARG A 106 -0.58 -14.58 -12.45
CA ARG A 106 -1.06 -13.30 -11.89
C ARG A 106 -0.64 -12.10 -12.75
N LEU A 107 -0.97 -12.17 -14.05
CA LEU A 107 -0.63 -11.11 -15.01
C LEU A 107 -1.33 -9.79 -14.64
N PRO A 108 -0.64 -8.65 -14.77
CA PRO A 108 -1.21 -7.34 -14.51
C PRO A 108 -2.25 -6.96 -15.58
N ASP A 109 -3.30 -6.27 -15.15
CA ASP A 109 -4.29 -5.71 -16.07
C ASP A 109 -4.87 -4.40 -15.51
N CYS A 110 -4.87 -3.34 -16.30
CA CYS A 110 -5.46 -2.04 -15.98
C CYS A 110 -6.99 -2.12 -16.04
N LEU A 111 -7.65 -1.20 -15.35
CA LEU A 111 -9.09 -0.99 -15.52
C LEU A 111 -9.42 -0.59 -16.97
N ASP A 112 -10.38 -1.28 -17.59
CA ASP A 112 -10.64 -1.23 -19.05
C ASP A 112 -10.91 0.17 -19.61
N VAL A 113 -11.51 1.04 -18.79
CA VAL A 113 -11.94 2.39 -19.18
C VAL A 113 -11.11 3.49 -18.52
N TRP A 114 -9.93 3.17 -18.00
CA TRP A 114 -9.05 4.13 -17.35
C TRP A 114 -7.71 4.26 -18.07
N SER A 115 -7.07 5.40 -17.84
CA SER A 115 -5.70 5.69 -18.24
C SER A 115 -5.06 6.60 -17.18
N ALA A 116 -3.73 6.75 -17.18
CA ALA A 116 -3.08 7.71 -16.28
C ALA A 116 -3.66 9.13 -16.46
N LYS A 117 -3.99 9.52 -17.70
CA LYS A 117 -4.66 10.79 -18.03
C LYS A 117 -6.01 10.90 -17.34
N ARG A 118 -6.87 9.87 -17.45
CA ARG A 118 -8.20 9.87 -16.82
C ARG A 118 -8.11 9.89 -15.30
N ILE A 119 -7.12 9.23 -14.72
CA ILE A 119 -6.82 9.29 -13.28
C ILE A 119 -6.49 10.73 -12.87
N LYS A 120 -5.57 11.39 -13.60
CA LYS A 120 -5.22 12.80 -13.36
C LYS A 120 -6.43 13.74 -13.52
N GLU A 121 -7.28 13.51 -14.52
CA GLU A 121 -8.51 14.29 -14.76
C GLU A 121 -9.54 14.17 -13.63
N GLN A 122 -9.48 13.12 -12.80
CA GLN A 122 -10.27 13.01 -11.56
C GLN A 122 -9.67 13.76 -10.37
N GLY A 123 -8.54 14.47 -10.56
CA GLY A 123 -7.86 15.23 -9.51
C GLY A 123 -6.91 14.41 -8.65
N ALA A 124 -6.52 13.20 -9.08
CA ALA A 124 -5.51 12.43 -8.38
C ALA A 124 -4.13 13.10 -8.46
N ASP A 125 -3.41 13.08 -7.35
CA ASP A 125 -2.02 13.50 -7.24
C ASP A 125 -1.04 12.33 -7.50
N ALA A 126 -1.52 11.08 -7.56
CA ALA A 126 -0.72 9.95 -8.00
C ALA A 126 -1.55 8.85 -8.67
N VAL A 127 -0.92 8.15 -9.61
CA VAL A 127 -1.36 6.85 -10.12
C VAL A 127 -0.76 5.76 -9.25
N LYS A 128 -1.60 4.88 -8.72
CA LYS A 128 -1.15 3.66 -8.04
C LYS A 128 -1.46 2.44 -8.90
N PHE A 129 -0.52 1.50 -9.00
CA PHE A 129 -0.76 0.20 -9.64
C PHE A 129 -0.23 -0.93 -8.77
N LEU A 130 -1.02 -1.99 -8.57
CA LEU A 130 -0.58 -3.21 -7.89
C LEU A 130 -0.07 -4.26 -8.89
N LEU A 131 1.13 -4.77 -8.63
CA LEU A 131 1.75 -5.88 -9.33
C LEU A 131 1.98 -7.07 -8.38
N TYR A 132 1.53 -8.25 -8.78
CA TYR A 132 1.98 -9.50 -8.19
C TYR A 132 3.27 -9.97 -8.86
N TYR A 133 4.34 -10.13 -8.10
CA TYR A 133 5.64 -10.48 -8.65
C TYR A 133 6.30 -11.63 -7.88
N ASP A 134 6.74 -12.65 -8.62
CA ASP A 134 7.63 -13.69 -8.14
C ASP A 134 8.94 -13.52 -8.90
N VAL A 135 9.99 -13.17 -8.18
CA VAL A 135 11.33 -12.93 -8.75
C VAL A 135 11.95 -14.17 -9.36
N ASP A 136 11.45 -15.36 -8.98
CA ASP A 136 11.94 -16.66 -9.46
C ASP A 136 11.03 -17.27 -10.56
N SER A 137 9.99 -16.54 -11.00
CA SER A 137 9.22 -16.90 -12.20
C SER A 137 10.09 -16.93 -13.45
N SER A 138 9.62 -17.61 -14.50
CA SER A 138 10.37 -17.68 -15.77
C SER A 138 10.61 -16.28 -16.36
N ASP A 139 11.74 -16.13 -17.06
CA ASP A 139 12.12 -14.87 -17.70
C ASP A 139 11.03 -14.38 -18.66
N GLU A 140 10.37 -15.27 -19.40
CA GLU A 140 9.30 -14.91 -20.33
C GLU A 140 8.09 -14.31 -19.61
N LEU A 141 7.67 -14.90 -18.48
CA LEU A 141 6.55 -14.39 -17.69
C LEU A 141 6.91 -13.04 -17.05
N ASN A 142 8.11 -12.93 -16.49
CA ASN A 142 8.54 -11.70 -15.84
C ASN A 142 8.79 -10.57 -16.85
N GLN A 143 9.24 -10.87 -18.08
CA GLN A 143 9.33 -9.88 -19.16
C GLN A 143 7.97 -9.30 -19.55
N GLU A 144 6.90 -10.11 -19.56
CA GLU A 144 5.54 -9.61 -19.81
C GLU A 144 5.11 -8.60 -18.73
N LYS A 145 5.36 -8.92 -17.46
CA LYS A 145 5.08 -8.04 -16.32
C LYS A 145 5.90 -6.75 -16.38
N GLN A 146 7.20 -6.86 -16.64
CA GLN A 146 8.12 -5.73 -16.75
C GLN A 146 7.71 -4.78 -17.89
N ALA A 147 7.43 -5.31 -19.08
CA ALA A 147 6.96 -4.54 -20.22
C ALA A 147 5.62 -3.83 -19.93
N TYR A 148 4.76 -4.42 -19.09
CA TYR A 148 3.53 -3.77 -18.65
C TYR A 148 3.81 -2.56 -17.75
N ILE A 149 4.73 -2.70 -16.78
CA ILE A 149 5.13 -1.59 -15.89
C ILE A 149 5.84 -0.46 -16.65
N GLU A 150 6.67 -0.79 -17.65
CA GLU A 150 7.29 0.23 -18.53
C GLU A 150 6.24 1.12 -19.20
N ARG A 151 5.12 0.55 -19.64
CA ARG A 151 4.02 1.30 -20.27
C ARG A 151 3.38 2.25 -19.27
N ILE A 152 3.03 1.77 -18.08
CA ILE A 152 2.40 2.59 -17.03
C ILE A 152 3.35 3.70 -16.57
N GLY A 153 4.63 3.39 -16.36
CA GLY A 153 5.65 4.38 -16.03
C GLY A 153 5.77 5.46 -17.11
N SER A 154 5.75 5.06 -18.38
CA SER A 154 5.78 5.99 -19.51
C SER A 154 4.53 6.87 -19.59
N GLU A 155 3.34 6.32 -19.31
CA GLU A 155 2.10 7.10 -19.18
C GLU A 155 2.22 8.15 -18.07
N CYS A 156 2.74 7.77 -16.90
CA CYS A 156 2.87 8.67 -15.75
C CYS A 156 3.91 9.77 -15.99
N VAL A 157 4.98 9.48 -16.74
CA VAL A 157 5.92 10.51 -17.24
C VAL A 157 5.22 11.48 -18.19
N ALA A 158 4.46 10.98 -19.17
CA ALA A 158 3.78 11.82 -20.16
C ALA A 158 2.70 12.72 -19.53
N GLU A 159 1.99 12.20 -18.52
CA GLU A 159 0.99 12.94 -17.77
C GLU A 159 1.58 13.73 -16.58
N ASP A 160 2.90 13.67 -16.39
CA ASP A 160 3.64 14.37 -15.34
C ASP A 160 3.04 14.15 -13.93
N ILE A 161 2.66 12.91 -13.62
CA ILE A 161 2.00 12.50 -12.37
C ILE A 161 2.83 11.41 -11.68
N PRO A 162 3.03 11.45 -10.34
CA PRO A 162 3.72 10.41 -9.62
C PRO A 162 3.14 9.01 -9.85
N PHE A 163 4.03 8.04 -10.05
CA PHE A 163 3.73 6.63 -10.17
C PHE A 163 4.13 5.87 -8.90
N PHE A 164 3.12 5.36 -8.20
CA PHE A 164 3.26 4.47 -7.05
C PHE A 164 3.09 3.02 -7.51
N LEU A 165 4.17 2.25 -7.51
CA LEU A 165 4.09 0.81 -7.76
C LEU A 165 3.95 0.07 -6.43
N GLU A 166 2.81 -0.59 -6.24
CA GLU A 166 2.63 -1.57 -5.18
C GLU A 166 3.10 -2.95 -5.65
N ILE A 167 3.97 -3.59 -4.88
CA ILE A 167 4.44 -4.94 -5.15
C ILE A 167 3.97 -5.87 -4.03
N LEU A 168 3.18 -6.87 -4.41
CA LEU A 168 2.89 -8.02 -3.56
C LEU A 168 3.71 -9.21 -4.05
N ALA A 169 4.66 -9.63 -3.22
CA ALA A 169 5.49 -10.77 -3.50
C ALA A 169 4.66 -12.06 -3.37
N TYR A 170 4.97 -13.05 -4.20
CA TYR A 170 4.43 -14.41 -4.02
C TYR A 170 5.44 -15.44 -4.52
N ASP A 171 5.09 -16.72 -4.37
CA ASP A 171 5.82 -17.82 -4.97
C ASP A 171 4.84 -18.67 -5.78
N GLU A 172 5.16 -19.01 -7.03
CA GLU A 172 4.28 -19.82 -7.88
C GLU A 172 4.00 -21.23 -7.31
N LYS A 173 4.86 -21.72 -6.41
CA LYS A 173 4.80 -23.07 -5.82
C LYS A 173 4.27 -23.09 -4.39
N ILE A 174 4.25 -21.93 -3.70
CA ILE A 174 3.77 -21.82 -2.31
C ILE A 174 2.43 -21.09 -2.31
N ALA A 175 1.34 -21.84 -2.10
CA ALA A 175 -0.02 -21.30 -2.18
C ALA A 175 -0.35 -20.36 -1.00
N ASP A 176 0.10 -20.70 0.22
CA ASP A 176 -0.19 -19.93 1.43
C ASP A 176 0.95 -18.95 1.76
N ALA A 177 0.73 -17.67 1.42
CA ALA A 177 1.65 -16.58 1.76
C ALA A 177 1.75 -16.29 3.27
N GLY A 178 0.86 -16.86 4.08
CA GLY A 178 0.90 -16.79 5.54
C GLY A 178 1.75 -17.88 6.20
N SER A 179 2.19 -18.89 5.45
CA SER A 179 2.87 -20.07 5.97
C SER A 179 4.33 -19.83 6.40
N ALA A 180 4.85 -20.70 7.26
CA ALA A 180 6.27 -20.73 7.65
C ALA A 180 7.19 -21.05 6.45
N GLU A 181 6.68 -21.81 5.47
CA GLU A 181 7.40 -22.08 4.21
C GLU A 181 7.60 -20.80 3.40
N TYR A 182 6.53 -20.02 3.20
CA TYR A 182 6.65 -18.72 2.52
C TYR A 182 7.48 -17.72 3.33
N ALA A 183 7.36 -17.74 4.66
CA ALA A 183 8.13 -16.86 5.54
C ALA A 183 9.64 -16.99 5.31
N LYS A 184 10.15 -18.20 5.03
CA LYS A 184 11.58 -18.48 4.73
C LYS A 184 12.08 -17.82 3.45
N VAL A 185 11.22 -17.64 2.46
CA VAL A 185 11.58 -17.08 1.13
C VAL A 185 11.15 -15.64 0.97
N LYS A 186 10.23 -15.13 1.80
CA LYS A 186 9.69 -13.77 1.71
C LYS A 186 10.77 -12.68 1.58
N PRO A 187 11.88 -12.69 2.36
CA PRO A 187 12.90 -11.66 2.22
C PRO A 187 13.51 -11.62 0.82
N HIS A 188 13.84 -12.79 0.23
CA HIS A 188 14.35 -12.90 -1.13
C HIS A 188 13.34 -12.36 -2.15
N LYS A 189 12.06 -12.72 -2.02
CA LYS A 189 11.01 -12.29 -2.96
C LYS A 189 10.80 -10.77 -2.93
N VAL A 190 10.65 -10.19 -1.74
CA VAL A 190 10.38 -8.75 -1.56
C VAL A 190 11.60 -7.93 -1.99
N ILE A 191 12.79 -8.24 -1.47
CA ILE A 191 14.02 -7.48 -1.74
C ILE A 191 14.42 -7.63 -3.21
N GLY A 192 14.30 -8.83 -3.78
CA GLY A 192 14.58 -9.07 -5.20
C GLY A 192 13.68 -8.25 -6.11
N ALA A 193 12.38 -8.17 -5.80
CA ALA A 193 11.43 -7.40 -6.60
C ALA A 193 11.72 -5.90 -6.53
N MET A 194 12.06 -5.38 -5.35
CA MET A 194 12.48 -3.99 -5.19
C MET A 194 13.70 -3.65 -6.03
N LYS A 195 14.71 -4.54 -6.10
CA LYS A 195 15.89 -4.35 -6.95
C LYS A 195 15.54 -4.25 -8.43
N VAL A 196 14.65 -5.13 -8.91
CA VAL A 196 14.18 -5.10 -10.31
C VAL A 196 13.50 -3.77 -10.60
N PHE A 197 12.48 -3.42 -9.82
CA PHE A 197 11.64 -2.27 -10.09
C PHE A 197 12.22 -0.93 -9.61
N SER A 198 13.46 -0.91 -9.12
CA SER A 198 14.22 0.32 -8.93
C SER A 198 14.98 0.76 -10.18
N ASP A 199 14.99 -0.06 -11.24
CA ASP A 199 15.60 0.34 -12.52
C ASP A 199 14.86 1.56 -13.11
N PRO A 200 15.59 2.63 -13.52
CA PRO A 200 14.99 3.84 -14.06
C PRO A 200 14.06 3.63 -15.26
N ARG A 201 14.20 2.52 -16.01
CA ARG A 201 13.33 2.21 -17.15
C ARG A 201 11.85 2.11 -16.78
N PHE A 202 11.55 1.79 -15.52
CA PHE A 202 10.19 1.62 -15.03
C PHE A 202 9.53 2.95 -14.61
N ASN A 203 10.29 4.04 -14.49
CA ASN A 203 9.80 5.37 -14.13
C ASN A 203 8.91 5.39 -12.87
N ILE A 204 9.27 4.60 -11.86
CA ILE A 204 8.57 4.54 -10.58
C ILE A 204 9.07 5.65 -9.68
N ASP A 205 8.14 6.37 -9.05
CA ASP A 205 8.48 7.48 -8.15
C ASP A 205 8.45 7.03 -6.67
N VAL A 206 7.54 6.11 -6.31
CA VAL A 206 7.45 5.53 -4.96
C VAL A 206 7.13 4.04 -5.03
N LEU A 207 7.86 3.22 -4.27
CA LEU A 207 7.56 1.81 -4.08
C LEU A 207 6.67 1.61 -2.86
N LYS A 208 5.49 1.01 -3.02
CA LYS A 208 4.67 0.51 -1.91
C LYS A 208 4.92 -0.99 -1.74
N VAL A 209 5.51 -1.38 -0.62
CA VAL A 209 6.03 -2.74 -0.44
C VAL A 209 5.63 -3.36 0.88
N GLU A 210 5.67 -4.68 0.93
CA GLU A 210 5.61 -5.41 2.18
C GLU A 210 6.91 -5.20 2.99
N VAL A 211 6.81 -5.33 4.31
CA VAL A 211 8.00 -5.59 5.14
C VAL A 211 8.61 -6.95 4.73
N PRO A 212 9.94 -7.12 4.81
CA PRO A 212 10.62 -8.22 4.13
C PRO A 212 10.48 -9.55 4.89
N VAL A 213 10.03 -9.51 6.14
CA VAL A 213 9.79 -10.67 7.00
C VAL A 213 8.32 -10.77 7.39
N ASN A 214 7.84 -11.98 7.66
CA ASN A 214 6.58 -12.15 8.37
C ASN A 214 6.89 -12.13 9.88
N VAL A 215 6.62 -11.00 10.54
CA VAL A 215 6.98 -10.78 11.95
C VAL A 215 6.39 -11.81 12.91
N LYS A 216 5.32 -12.52 12.54
CA LYS A 216 4.77 -13.62 13.35
C LYS A 216 5.75 -14.79 13.55
N TYR A 217 6.74 -14.92 12.67
CA TYR A 217 7.78 -15.95 12.72
C TYR A 217 9.14 -15.42 13.19
N VAL A 218 9.18 -14.20 13.75
CA VAL A 218 10.38 -13.60 14.32
C VAL A 218 10.37 -13.78 15.83
N GLU A 219 11.52 -14.13 16.39
CA GLU A 219 11.71 -14.28 17.84
C GLU A 219 11.21 -13.04 18.61
N GLY A 220 10.33 -13.28 19.59
CA GLY A 220 9.78 -12.24 20.46
C GLY A 220 8.56 -11.48 19.91
N PHE A 221 8.07 -11.79 18.71
CA PHE A 221 6.85 -11.19 18.15
C PHE A 221 5.64 -12.13 18.12
N GLY A 222 5.86 -13.40 17.76
CA GLY A 222 4.79 -14.41 17.70
C GLY A 222 4.96 -15.51 18.75
N ASP A 223 3.85 -16.17 19.08
CA ASP A 223 3.81 -17.30 20.03
C ASP A 223 4.05 -18.66 19.35
N GLY A 224 4.31 -18.66 18.04
CA GLY A 224 4.35 -19.85 17.19
C GLY A 224 5.77 -20.32 16.83
N GLU A 225 5.88 -21.02 15.70
CA GLU A 225 7.17 -21.40 15.10
C GLU A 225 8.05 -20.15 14.89
N ILE A 226 9.34 -20.26 15.22
CA ILE A 226 10.32 -19.21 14.97
C ILE A 226 11.09 -19.61 13.72
N VAL A 227 11.03 -18.76 12.68
CA VAL A 227 11.80 -18.91 11.44
C VAL A 227 13.06 -18.06 11.46
N TYR A 228 13.02 -16.91 12.14
CA TYR A 228 14.15 -15.98 12.23
C TYR A 228 14.38 -15.52 13.67
N THR A 229 15.65 -15.40 14.04
CA THR A 229 16.09 -14.60 15.18
C THR A 229 15.80 -13.11 14.94
N ARG A 230 15.82 -12.29 16.00
CA ARG A 230 15.66 -10.83 15.84
C ARG A 230 16.77 -10.24 14.98
N GLU A 231 18.00 -10.72 15.12
CA GLU A 231 19.17 -10.25 14.38
C GLU A 231 19.06 -10.57 12.88
N GLU A 232 18.59 -11.77 12.51
CA GLU A 232 18.35 -12.13 11.10
C GLU A 232 17.24 -11.26 10.50
N ALA A 233 16.14 -11.07 11.24
CA ALA A 233 15.05 -10.21 10.78
C ALA A 233 15.50 -8.76 10.57
N ALA A 234 16.30 -8.22 11.49
CA ALA A 234 16.86 -6.87 11.38
C ALA A 234 17.78 -6.73 10.15
N ALA A 235 18.60 -7.75 9.86
CA ALA A 235 19.45 -7.76 8.66
C ALA A 235 18.63 -7.67 7.37
N PHE A 236 17.44 -8.29 7.30
CA PHE A 236 16.57 -8.19 6.13
C PHE A 236 15.94 -6.81 5.95
N PHE A 237 15.57 -6.11 7.03
CA PHE A 237 15.11 -4.72 6.94
C PHE A 237 16.20 -3.80 6.40
N LYS A 238 17.44 -3.94 6.88
CA LYS A 238 18.59 -3.21 6.34
C LYS A 238 18.83 -3.54 4.87
N ALA A 239 18.81 -4.82 4.51
CA ALA A 239 18.99 -5.24 3.12
C ALA A 239 17.87 -4.74 2.18
N GLN A 240 16.65 -4.54 2.71
CA GLN A 240 15.55 -3.93 1.97
C GLN A 240 15.79 -2.43 1.72
N ASP A 241 16.30 -1.70 2.71
CA ASP A 241 16.67 -0.29 2.57
C ASP A 241 17.76 -0.11 1.49
N GLU A 242 18.76 -0.99 1.50
CA GLU A 242 19.86 -1.00 0.53
C GLU A 242 19.43 -1.48 -0.87
N ALA A 243 18.22 -2.02 -1.03
CA ALA A 243 17.71 -2.57 -2.29
C ALA A 243 17.25 -1.50 -3.29
N THR A 244 16.98 -0.28 -2.81
CA THR A 244 16.39 0.79 -3.62
C THR A 244 16.95 2.16 -3.25
N ASN A 245 17.04 3.04 -4.25
CA ASN A 245 17.25 4.48 -4.06
C ASN A 245 15.93 5.27 -4.11
N LEU A 246 14.82 4.64 -4.47
CA LEU A 246 13.51 5.28 -4.53
C LEU A 246 12.93 5.46 -3.12
N PRO A 247 12.09 6.49 -2.91
CA PRO A 247 11.17 6.48 -1.78
C PRO A 247 10.39 5.18 -1.72
N TYR A 248 10.27 4.59 -0.53
CA TYR A 248 9.46 3.40 -0.32
C TYR A 248 8.64 3.48 0.96
N ILE A 249 7.42 2.95 0.89
CA ILE A 249 6.44 2.99 1.98
C ILE A 249 5.90 1.60 2.25
N TYR A 250 5.54 1.33 3.51
CA TYR A 250 5.00 0.02 3.88
C TYR A 250 3.48 -0.07 3.71
N LEU A 251 3.03 -1.24 3.29
CA LEU A 251 1.63 -1.66 3.36
C LEU A 251 1.42 -2.56 4.59
N SER A 252 0.25 -2.48 5.23
CA SER A 252 -0.01 -3.22 6.47
C SER A 252 -0.44 -4.67 6.29
N ALA A 253 -0.71 -5.12 5.06
CA ALA A 253 -1.10 -6.50 4.71
C ALA A 253 -2.29 -7.10 5.50
N GLY A 254 -2.99 -6.34 6.35
CA GLY A 254 -4.08 -6.82 7.19
C GLY A 254 -3.65 -7.42 8.52
N VAL A 255 -2.44 -7.12 9.01
CA VAL A 255 -2.12 -7.34 10.43
C VAL A 255 -2.91 -6.35 11.31
N SER A 256 -2.94 -6.59 12.63
CA SER A 256 -3.55 -5.64 13.58
C SER A 256 -2.78 -4.31 13.62
N ALA A 257 -3.45 -3.22 14.03
CA ALA A 257 -2.82 -1.91 14.18
C ALA A 257 -1.57 -1.96 15.06
N LYS A 258 -1.69 -2.56 16.26
CA LYS A 258 -0.60 -2.72 17.21
C LYS A 258 0.60 -3.48 16.62
N LEU A 259 0.36 -4.64 15.97
CA LEU A 259 1.45 -5.41 15.37
C LEU A 259 2.14 -4.64 14.23
N PHE A 260 1.37 -3.88 13.45
CA PHE A 260 1.94 -3.03 12.41
C PHE A 260 2.82 -1.92 13.00
N GLN A 261 2.34 -1.21 14.02
CA GLN A 261 3.10 -0.18 14.74
C GLN A 261 4.41 -0.72 15.33
N GLU A 262 4.35 -1.88 16.03
CA GLU A 262 5.55 -2.56 16.56
C GLU A 262 6.52 -2.96 15.44
N THR A 263 5.99 -3.35 14.28
CA THR A 263 6.81 -3.65 13.10
C THR A 263 7.53 -2.40 12.56
N LEU A 264 6.88 -1.23 12.56
CA LEU A 264 7.51 0.02 12.11
C LEU A 264 8.64 0.46 13.04
N VAL A 265 8.44 0.33 14.35
CA VAL A 265 9.49 0.57 15.36
C VAL A 265 10.67 -0.37 15.11
N PHE A 266 10.41 -1.67 14.93
CA PHE A 266 11.46 -2.64 14.65
C PHE A 266 12.18 -2.39 13.33
N ALA A 267 11.47 -1.98 12.28
CA ALA A 267 12.06 -1.61 11.00
C ALA A 267 13.03 -0.44 11.15
N HIS A 268 12.62 0.62 11.87
CA HIS A 268 13.45 1.78 12.17
C HIS A 268 14.70 1.40 12.97
N GLU A 269 14.54 0.65 14.07
CA GLU A 269 15.65 0.15 14.90
C GLU A 269 16.63 -0.73 14.11
N SER A 270 16.12 -1.42 13.07
CA SER A 270 16.91 -2.26 12.17
C SER A 270 17.62 -1.48 11.05
N GLY A 271 17.45 -0.16 11.00
CA GLY A 271 18.10 0.72 10.02
C GLY A 271 17.35 0.88 8.70
N ALA A 272 16.06 0.57 8.65
CA ALA A 272 15.23 0.86 7.48
C ALA A 272 14.82 2.33 7.45
N ASN A 273 15.18 3.06 6.40
CA ASN A 273 14.83 4.48 6.20
C ASN A 273 13.59 4.59 5.30
N PHE A 274 12.50 3.97 5.74
CA PHE A 274 11.23 3.96 5.01
C PHE A 274 10.53 5.33 5.10
N ASN A 275 9.75 5.68 4.08
CA ASN A 275 9.26 7.04 3.87
C ASN A 275 7.80 7.27 4.23
N GLY A 276 7.25 6.36 5.04
CA GLY A 276 5.86 6.37 5.48
C GLY A 276 5.14 5.06 5.17
N VAL A 277 3.81 5.13 5.12
CA VAL A 277 2.92 3.98 4.97
C VAL A 277 1.73 4.32 4.09
N LEU A 278 1.18 3.27 3.48
CA LEU A 278 -0.15 3.30 2.90
C LEU A 278 -1.00 2.25 3.65
N CYS A 279 -1.51 2.64 4.82
CA CYS A 279 -2.14 1.72 5.77
C CYS A 279 -3.67 1.73 5.61
N GLY A 280 -4.29 0.56 5.45
CA GLY A 280 -5.74 0.44 5.26
C GLY A 280 -6.45 -0.28 6.40
N ARG A 281 -6.65 -1.59 6.23
CA ARG A 281 -7.47 -2.45 7.10
C ARG A 281 -7.15 -2.34 8.59
N ALA A 282 -5.88 -2.15 8.96
CA ALA A 282 -5.49 -1.99 10.36
C ALA A 282 -6.17 -0.77 11.03
N THR A 283 -6.55 0.25 10.24
CA THR A 283 -7.19 1.47 10.74
C THR A 283 -8.72 1.39 10.71
N TRP A 284 -9.32 0.93 9.62
CA TRP A 284 -10.77 1.07 9.40
C TRP A 284 -11.57 -0.24 9.42
N ALA A 285 -10.96 -1.43 9.46
CA ALA A 285 -11.69 -2.68 9.22
C ALA A 285 -12.86 -2.93 10.20
N GLY A 286 -12.76 -2.51 11.45
CA GLY A 286 -13.84 -2.68 12.43
C GLY A 286 -15.09 -1.84 12.13
N SER A 287 -14.97 -0.75 11.36
CA SER A 287 -16.12 0.03 10.91
C SER A 287 -17.06 -0.77 10.00
N VAL A 288 -16.56 -1.83 9.33
CA VAL A 288 -17.36 -2.66 8.43
C VAL A 288 -18.43 -3.42 9.21
N GLU A 289 -18.06 -4.02 10.34
CA GLU A 289 -19.03 -4.75 11.18
C GLU A 289 -20.08 -3.78 11.74
N ALA A 290 -19.64 -2.64 12.28
CA ALA A 290 -20.54 -1.60 12.80
C ALA A 290 -21.49 -1.08 11.72
N TYR A 291 -21.00 -0.85 10.50
CA TYR A 291 -21.80 -0.39 9.38
C TYR A 291 -22.84 -1.42 8.94
N ILE A 292 -22.44 -2.68 8.78
CA ILE A 292 -23.35 -3.73 8.29
C ILE A 292 -24.41 -4.10 9.33
N LYS A 293 -24.04 -4.18 10.61
CA LYS A 293 -24.98 -4.59 11.68
C LYS A 293 -25.86 -3.45 12.18
N ASP A 294 -25.27 -2.27 12.35
CA ASP A 294 -25.88 -1.17 13.12
C ASP A 294 -26.01 0.13 12.31
N GLY A 295 -25.59 0.14 11.04
CA GLY A 295 -25.79 1.22 10.08
C GLY A 295 -24.77 2.37 10.16
N GLU A 296 -25.03 3.42 9.37
CA GLU A 296 -24.12 4.57 9.20
C GLU A 296 -23.70 5.20 10.54
N ALA A 297 -24.65 5.46 11.43
CA ALA A 297 -24.38 6.18 12.68
C ALA A 297 -23.38 5.42 13.59
N ALA A 298 -23.51 4.10 13.67
CA ALA A 298 -22.60 3.25 14.42
C ALA A 298 -21.21 3.20 13.76
N ALA A 299 -21.14 3.14 12.43
CA ALA A 299 -19.88 3.17 11.71
C ALA A 299 -19.13 4.50 11.92
N ARG A 300 -19.84 5.63 11.86
CA ARG A 300 -19.26 6.96 12.15
C ARG A 300 -18.74 7.05 13.58
N GLU A 301 -19.50 6.58 14.55
CA GLU A 301 -19.06 6.59 15.96
C GLU A 301 -17.81 5.71 16.14
N TRP A 302 -17.77 4.53 15.53
CA TRP A 302 -16.59 3.68 15.54
C TRP A 302 -15.37 4.37 14.90
N LEU A 303 -15.56 5.06 13.77
CA LEU A 303 -14.50 5.80 13.09
C LEU A 303 -13.98 6.98 13.93
N ARG A 304 -14.86 7.69 14.63
CA ARG A 304 -14.50 8.82 15.52
C ARG A 304 -13.80 8.40 16.81
N THR A 305 -13.98 7.15 17.22
CA THR A 305 -13.39 6.59 18.44
C THR A 305 -12.23 5.67 18.09
N THR A 306 -12.50 4.38 17.86
CA THR A 306 -11.47 3.38 17.56
C THR A 306 -10.71 3.66 16.26
N GLY A 307 -11.39 4.13 15.21
CA GLY A 307 -10.74 4.50 13.95
C GLY A 307 -9.75 5.66 14.13
N PHE A 308 -10.14 6.67 14.91
CA PHE A 308 -9.28 7.80 15.28
C PHE A 308 -8.09 7.32 16.13
N GLU A 309 -8.32 6.50 17.15
CA GLU A 309 -7.24 5.96 17.99
C GLU A 309 -6.22 5.20 17.14
N ASN A 310 -6.69 4.33 16.23
CA ASN A 310 -5.81 3.56 15.34
C ASN A 310 -4.92 4.46 14.46
N ILE A 311 -5.46 5.54 13.88
CA ILE A 311 -4.69 6.43 12.99
C ILE A 311 -3.81 7.41 13.77
N ASP A 312 -4.27 7.90 14.92
CA ASP A 312 -3.52 8.81 15.78
C ASP A 312 -2.29 8.12 16.38
N GLU A 313 -2.44 6.88 16.88
CA GLU A 313 -1.32 6.08 17.36
C GLU A 313 -0.33 5.73 16.24
N LEU A 314 -0.84 5.39 15.04
CA LEU A 314 0.01 5.17 13.87
C LEU A 314 0.82 6.43 13.53
N ASN A 315 0.18 7.59 13.51
CA ASN A 315 0.86 8.85 13.22
C ASN A 315 1.95 9.17 14.24
N LYS A 316 1.70 8.95 15.54
CA LYS A 316 2.72 9.11 16.59
C LYS A 316 3.93 8.22 16.34
N VAL A 317 3.72 6.97 15.94
CA VAL A 317 4.81 6.04 15.59
C VAL A 317 5.55 6.52 14.35
N LEU A 318 4.86 6.98 13.32
CA LEU A 318 5.48 7.49 12.08
C LEU A 318 6.42 8.67 12.35
N GLN A 319 6.03 9.60 13.21
CA GLN A 319 6.85 10.76 13.56
C GLN A 319 8.19 10.39 14.22
N THR A 320 8.31 9.20 14.80
CA THR A 320 9.56 8.74 15.43
C THR A 320 10.29 7.67 14.63
N THR A 321 9.71 7.15 13.54
CA THR A 321 10.26 5.98 12.82
C THR A 321 10.49 6.22 11.33
N ALA A 322 9.64 7.01 10.68
CA ALA A 322 9.72 7.26 9.25
C ALA A 322 10.74 8.37 8.92
N THR A 323 11.28 8.33 7.71
CA THR A 323 12.25 9.30 7.18
C THR A 323 11.62 10.07 6.02
N SER A 324 11.92 11.37 5.89
CA SER A 324 11.35 12.18 4.82
C SER A 324 11.72 11.64 3.43
N TRP A 325 10.76 11.56 2.50
CA TRP A 325 11.04 11.11 1.12
C TRP A 325 12.01 12.06 0.39
N THR A 326 12.11 13.32 0.83
CA THR A 326 13.03 14.31 0.24
C THR A 326 14.50 13.93 0.45
N GLU A 327 14.81 13.03 1.39
CA GLU A 327 16.19 12.52 1.54
C GLU A 327 16.62 11.68 0.34
N ARG A 328 15.66 11.06 -0.37
CA ARG A 328 15.89 10.18 -1.53
C ARG A 328 15.68 10.87 -2.88
N VAL A 329 15.13 12.08 -2.88
CA VAL A 329 14.84 12.86 -4.09
C VAL A 329 15.79 14.05 -4.20
N GLU A 330 16.16 14.38 -5.44
CA GLU A 330 16.77 15.65 -5.80
C GLU A 330 15.72 16.46 -6.59
N ALA A 331 15.45 17.67 -6.12
CA ALA A 331 14.42 18.57 -6.62
C ALA A 331 15.03 19.77 -7.34
#